data_AF-A0A1W9HSD7-F1
#
_entry.id   AF-A0A1W9HSD7-F1
#
_cell.length_a   1.000
_cell.length_b   1.000
_cell.length_c   1.000
_cell.angle_alpha   90.00
_cell.angle_beta   90.00
_cell.angle_gamma   90.00
#
_symmetry.space_group_name_H-M   'P 1'
#
loop_
_entity.id
_entity.type
_entity.pdbx_description
1 polymer ?
#
loop_
_entity_poly.entity_id
_entity_poly.type
_entity_poly.pdbx_seq_one_letter_code
_entity_poly.pdbx_strand_id
1 'polypeptide(L)'
;MLDEVRSKSGHRVLRCAGRLLASREDPIREANRWLENNRKYFSGRKCVIVLGVGCAYHLELLAQQASVENVVGIDCSDEIISWCRERLQSKNKGIIFFSIKEISRVKIYLSGSYAVLKYFPSIVTNQKIFKEQYEFLLGRTTAGAQFISSSRESFKDIDWRQANEPISANSILALTDDPYWKALGELIV
;
A
#
# COMPACT_ATOMS: atom_id res chain seq x y z
N MET A 1 12.48 5.92 19.69
CA MET A 1 12.01 5.13 20.84
C MET A 1 10.66 4.55 20.47
N LEU A 2 10.62 3.23 20.38
CA LEU A 2 9.40 2.46 20.17
C LEU A 2 9.03 1.84 21.52
N ASP A 3 7.81 2.09 21.98
CA ASP A 3 7.26 1.52 23.20
C ASP A 3 5.93 0.84 22.92
N GLU A 4 5.59 -0.18 23.71
CA GLU A 4 4.31 -0.86 23.60
C GLU A 4 3.40 -0.46 24.75
N VAL A 5 2.14 -0.19 24.42
CA VAL A 5 1.08 0.07 25.39
C VAL A 5 -0.14 -0.80 25.09
N ARG A 6 -1.05 -0.94 26.06
CA ARG A 6 -2.36 -1.57 25.81
C ARG A 6 -3.42 -0.53 25.48
N SER A 7 -4.26 -0.82 24.49
CA SER A 7 -5.52 -0.08 24.25
C SER A 7 -6.48 -0.32 25.42
N LYS A 8 -7.54 0.49 25.52
CA LYS A 8 -8.61 0.26 26.51
C LYS A 8 -9.35 -1.06 26.26
N SER A 9 -9.45 -1.49 25.00
CA SER A 9 -9.94 -2.82 24.63
C SER A 9 -8.93 -3.96 24.87
N GLY A 10 -7.75 -3.68 25.40
CA GLY A 10 -6.76 -4.68 25.81
C GLY A 10 -5.76 -5.13 24.73
N HIS A 11 -5.87 -4.61 23.51
CA HIS A 11 -4.99 -4.92 22.39
C HIS A 11 -3.63 -4.21 22.50
N ARG A 12 -2.56 -4.83 21.97
CA ARG A 12 -1.19 -4.27 21.99
C ARG A 12 -1.08 -3.15 20.93
N VAL A 13 -0.60 -1.98 21.31
CA VAL A 13 -0.45 -0.83 20.41
C VAL A 13 0.96 -0.28 20.56
N LEU A 14 1.64 -0.11 19.43
CA LEU A 14 2.92 0.56 19.37
C LEU A 14 2.75 2.07 19.51
N ARG A 15 3.67 2.67 20.25
CA ARG A 15 3.91 4.11 20.31
C ARG A 15 5.30 4.38 19.75
N CYS A 16 5.39 5.30 18.81
CA CYS A 16 6.64 5.72 18.19
C CYS A 16 6.80 7.23 18.38
N ALA A 17 7.88 7.65 19.03
CA ALA A 17 8.16 9.06 19.30
C ALA A 17 6.96 9.80 19.94
N GLY A 18 6.33 9.19 20.95
CA GLY A 18 5.18 9.75 21.67
C GLY A 18 3.83 9.62 20.95
N ARG A 19 3.78 9.12 19.71
CA ARG A 19 2.55 8.96 18.93
C ARG A 19 2.12 7.50 18.86
N LEU A 20 0.83 7.24 19.10
CA LEU A 20 0.27 5.90 18.93
C LEU A 20 0.12 5.57 17.44
N LEU A 21 0.48 4.35 17.06
CA LEU A 21 0.37 3.83 15.70
C LEU A 21 -0.96 3.09 15.43
N ALA A 22 -1.86 3.09 16.41
CA ALA A 22 -3.25 2.66 16.30
C ALA A 22 -4.08 3.31 17.42
N SER A 23 -5.40 3.17 17.34
CA SER A 23 -6.36 3.70 18.28
C SER A 23 -6.10 3.22 19.71
N ARG A 24 -6.11 4.18 20.64
CA ARG A 24 -6.02 3.90 22.08
C ARG A 24 -7.28 3.24 22.63
N GLU A 25 -8.43 3.53 22.03
CA GLU A 25 -9.72 3.03 22.51
C GLU A 25 -9.93 1.58 22.04
N ASP A 26 -9.95 1.40 20.72
CA ASP A 26 -10.15 0.12 20.07
C ASP A 26 -9.52 0.11 18.66
N PRO A 27 -8.33 -0.52 18.49
CA PRO A 27 -7.65 -0.58 17.21
C PRO A 27 -8.32 -1.51 16.19
N ILE A 28 -9.12 -2.50 16.62
CA ILE A 28 -9.84 -3.39 15.71
C ILE A 28 -11.02 -2.63 15.09
N ARG A 29 -11.75 -1.85 15.89
CA ARG A 29 -12.83 -0.99 15.38
C ARG A 29 -12.31 0.14 14.48
N GLU A 30 -11.15 0.71 14.78
CA GLU A 30 -10.47 1.63 13.87
C GLU A 30 -10.17 0.95 12.53
N ALA A 31 -9.56 -0.24 12.56
CA ALA A 31 -9.16 -0.93 11.35
C ALA A 31 -10.34 -1.34 10.46
N ASN A 32 -11.47 -1.75 11.06
CA ASN A 32 -12.70 -2.01 10.31
C ASN A 32 -13.23 -0.75 9.61
N ARG A 33 -13.31 0.39 10.31
CA ARG A 33 -13.74 1.66 9.70
C ARG A 33 -12.81 2.10 8.57
N TRP A 34 -11.50 1.94 8.76
CA TRP A 34 -10.53 2.22 7.71
C TRP A 34 -10.76 1.31 6.49
N LEU A 35 -11.02 0.02 6.70
CA LEU A 35 -11.30 -0.93 5.62
C LEU A 35 -12.57 -0.54 4.85
N GLU A 36 -13.65 -0.19 5.55
CA GLU A 36 -14.90 0.27 4.95
C GLU A 36 -14.69 1.50 4.07
N ASN A 37 -13.98 2.51 4.59
CA ASN A 37 -13.67 3.74 3.86
C ASN A 37 -12.82 3.51 2.61
N ASN A 38 -11.99 2.45 2.61
CA ASN A 38 -11.11 2.12 1.49
C ASN A 38 -11.66 1.04 0.56
N ARG A 39 -12.84 0.47 0.84
CA ARG A 39 -13.41 -0.67 0.11
C ARG A 39 -13.44 -0.46 -1.40
N LYS A 40 -13.83 0.73 -1.86
CA LYS A 40 -13.91 1.06 -3.29
C LYS A 40 -12.56 1.00 -4.02
N TYR A 41 -11.44 1.13 -3.31
CA TYR A 41 -10.11 1.13 -3.92
C TYR A 41 -9.53 -0.27 -4.09
N PHE A 42 -9.86 -1.19 -3.19
CA PHE A 42 -9.30 -2.55 -3.20
C PHE A 42 -10.29 -3.64 -3.63
N SER A 43 -11.59 -3.35 -3.72
CA SER A 43 -12.58 -4.31 -4.20
C SER A 43 -12.23 -4.77 -5.62
N GLY A 44 -12.10 -6.09 -5.82
CA GLY A 44 -11.69 -6.70 -7.09
C GLY A 44 -10.18 -6.68 -7.37
N ARG A 45 -9.35 -6.28 -6.40
CA ARG A 45 -7.89 -6.30 -6.52
C ARG A 45 -7.32 -7.53 -5.83
N LYS A 46 -6.49 -8.29 -6.55
CA LYS A 46 -5.82 -9.48 -6.01
C LYS A 46 -4.72 -9.12 -5.01
N CYS A 47 -4.05 -7.99 -5.22
CA CYS A 47 -3.03 -7.50 -4.30
C CYS A 47 -3.42 -6.13 -3.70
N VAL A 48 -3.16 -5.96 -2.40
CA VAL A 48 -3.29 -4.67 -1.73
C VAL A 48 -1.96 -4.30 -1.08
N ILE A 49 -1.37 -3.22 -1.53
CA ILE A 49 -0.15 -2.65 -0.96
C ILE A 49 -0.55 -1.54 -0.01
N VAL A 50 -0.06 -1.57 1.22
CA VAL A 50 -0.34 -0.57 2.25
C VAL A 50 0.96 0.10 2.69
N LEU A 51 1.00 1.42 2.52
CA LEU A 51 2.09 2.27 2.99
C LEU A 51 1.85 2.70 4.44
N GLY A 52 2.77 2.31 5.31
CA GLY A 52 2.67 2.43 6.76
C GLY A 52 1.98 1.21 7.35
N VAL A 53 2.70 0.39 8.11
CA VAL A 53 2.14 -0.88 8.63
C VAL A 53 1.48 -0.72 10.00
N GLY A 54 1.87 0.31 10.76
CA GLY A 54 1.33 0.60 12.09
C GLY A 54 1.48 -0.58 13.03
N CYS A 55 0.38 -1.04 13.61
CA CYS A 55 0.32 -2.27 14.39
C CYS A 55 -0.20 -3.48 13.58
N ALA A 56 -0.27 -3.36 12.25
CA ALA A 56 -0.76 -4.36 11.30
C ALA A 56 -2.24 -4.80 11.42
N TYR A 57 -3.06 -4.15 12.26
CA TYR A 57 -4.50 -4.48 12.36
C TYR A 57 -5.23 -4.34 11.03
N HIS A 58 -4.89 -3.33 10.25
CA HIS A 58 -5.44 -3.09 8.91
C HIS A 58 -5.05 -4.20 7.92
N LEU A 59 -3.79 -4.65 7.97
CA LEU A 59 -3.28 -5.72 7.10
C LEU A 59 -3.96 -7.06 7.41
N GLU A 60 -4.15 -7.34 8.70
CA GLU A 60 -4.84 -8.53 9.20
C GLU A 60 -6.28 -8.59 8.70
N LEU A 61 -7.04 -7.50 8.78
CA LEU A 61 -8.41 -7.45 8.24
C LEU A 61 -8.45 -7.50 6.71
N LEU A 62 -7.48 -6.90 6.02
CA LEU A 62 -7.36 -7.00 4.57
C LEU A 62 -7.11 -8.44 4.11
N ALA A 63 -6.27 -9.18 4.81
CA ALA A 63 -5.95 -10.57 4.46
C ALA A 63 -7.13 -11.53 4.65
N GLN A 64 -8.14 -11.12 5.42
CA GLN A 64 -9.40 -11.87 5.58
C GLN A 64 -10.41 -11.59 4.47
N GLN A 65 -10.14 -10.65 3.56
CA GLN A 65 -11.04 -10.34 2.45
C GLN A 65 -10.87 -11.37 1.33
N ALA A 66 -11.97 -12.06 0.97
CA ALA A 66 -11.94 -13.14 -0.03
C ALA A 66 -11.36 -12.73 -1.40
N SER A 67 -11.46 -11.46 -1.78
CA SER A 67 -10.93 -10.96 -3.06
C SER A 67 -9.42 -10.66 -3.03
N VAL A 68 -8.80 -10.63 -1.85
CA VAL A 68 -7.40 -10.22 -1.67
C VAL A 68 -6.54 -11.45 -1.44
N GLU A 69 -5.70 -11.79 -2.42
CA GLU A 69 -4.77 -12.91 -2.36
C GLU A 69 -3.48 -12.55 -1.62
N ASN A 70 -3.01 -11.31 -1.80
CA ASN A 70 -1.77 -10.82 -1.21
C ASN A 70 -1.95 -9.45 -0.57
N VAL A 71 -1.49 -9.30 0.67
CA VAL A 71 -1.41 -8.02 1.38
C VAL A 71 0.05 -7.68 1.61
N VAL A 72 0.51 -6.57 1.05
CA VAL A 72 1.90 -6.12 1.17
C VAL A 72 1.95 -4.89 2.08
N GLY A 73 2.53 -5.04 3.27
CA GLY A 73 2.82 -3.94 4.19
C GLY A 73 4.21 -3.37 3.96
N ILE A 74 4.33 -2.04 3.81
CA ILE A 74 5.61 -1.35 3.61
C ILE A 74 5.78 -0.28 4.68
N ASP A 75 6.92 -0.28 5.38
CA ASP A 75 7.24 0.74 6.38
C ASP A 75 8.70 1.20 6.28
N CYS A 76 8.99 2.37 6.85
CA CYS A 76 10.37 2.89 6.96
C CYS A 76 11.13 2.28 8.14
N SER A 77 10.40 1.78 9.16
CA SER A 77 11.01 1.23 10.38
C SER A 77 11.08 -0.29 10.33
N ASP A 78 12.30 -0.80 10.23
CA ASP A 78 12.58 -2.24 10.31
C ASP A 78 12.16 -2.83 11.68
N GLU A 79 12.19 -2.01 12.75
CA GLU A 79 11.75 -2.37 14.11
C GLU A 79 10.23 -2.59 14.17
N ILE A 80 9.44 -1.67 13.60
CA ILE A 80 7.97 -1.80 13.52
C ILE A 80 7.60 -3.03 12.68
N ILE A 81 8.29 -3.24 11.56
CA ILE A 81 8.09 -4.42 10.70
C ILE A 81 8.36 -5.71 11.48
N SER A 82 9.48 -5.77 12.22
CA SER A 82 9.83 -6.92 13.03
C SER A 82 8.76 -7.22 14.08
N TRP A 83 8.31 -6.19 14.80
CA TRP A 83 7.23 -6.33 15.78
C TRP A 83 5.92 -6.81 15.14
N CYS A 84 5.56 -6.30 13.96
CA CYS A 84 4.35 -6.75 13.26
C CYS A 84 4.44 -8.21 12.84
N ARG A 85 5.60 -8.68 12.36
CA ARG A 85 5.84 -10.08 12.02
C ARG A 85 5.68 -10.97 13.26
N GLU A 86 6.25 -10.56 14.39
CA GLU A 86 6.12 -11.26 15.66
C GLU A 86 4.67 -11.29 16.16
N ARG A 87 3.94 -10.17 16.07
CA ARG A 87 2.53 -10.11 16.50
C ARG A 87 1.66 -11.07 15.70
N LEU A 88 1.86 -11.12 14.38
CA LEU A 88 0.97 -11.87 13.50
C LEU A 88 1.27 -13.38 13.49
N GLN A 89 2.53 -13.80 13.72
CA GLN A 89 2.95 -15.21 13.77
C GLN A 89 2.31 -16.08 12.66
N SER A 90 2.26 -17.41 12.82
CA SER A 90 1.75 -18.40 11.85
C SER A 90 0.27 -18.24 11.44
N LYS A 91 -0.42 -17.18 11.89
CA LYS A 91 -1.87 -17.02 11.74
C LYS A 91 -2.30 -16.41 10.41
N ASN A 92 -1.42 -15.74 9.67
CA ASN A 92 -1.83 -14.97 8.49
C ASN A 92 -1.03 -15.35 7.24
N LYS A 93 -1.53 -16.37 6.53
CA LYS A 93 -1.10 -16.67 5.16
C LYS A 93 -1.44 -15.45 4.28
N GLY A 94 -0.47 -14.95 3.51
CA GLY A 94 -0.70 -13.90 2.52
C GLY A 94 -0.37 -12.46 2.93
N ILE A 95 0.11 -12.21 4.16
CA ILE A 95 0.67 -10.89 4.53
C ILE A 95 2.20 -10.91 4.36
N ILE A 96 2.71 -10.01 3.53
CA ILE A 96 4.14 -9.85 3.26
C ILE A 96 4.57 -8.46 3.73
N PHE A 97 5.72 -8.38 4.40
CA PHE A 97 6.27 -7.12 4.88
C PHE A 97 7.57 -6.79 4.15
N PHE A 98 7.71 -5.54 3.71
CA PHE A 98 8.96 -5.01 3.17
C PHE A 98 9.38 -3.75 3.91
N SER A 99 10.69 -3.62 4.10
CA SER A 99 11.27 -2.31 4.35
C SER A 99 11.10 -1.45 3.12
N ILE A 100 10.98 -0.14 3.28
CA ILE A 100 10.96 0.78 2.14
C ILE A 100 12.23 0.68 1.27
N LYS A 101 13.35 0.27 1.87
CA LYS A 101 14.62 -0.01 1.18
C LYS A 101 14.51 -1.19 0.21
N GLU A 102 13.50 -2.03 0.39
CA GLU A 102 13.23 -3.23 -0.39
C GLU A 102 12.08 -3.04 -1.40
N ILE A 103 11.70 -1.79 -1.70
CA ILE A 103 10.56 -1.48 -2.59
C ILE A 103 10.66 -2.18 -3.95
N SER A 104 11.87 -2.41 -4.46
CA SER A 104 12.11 -3.13 -5.71
C SER A 104 11.58 -4.57 -5.68
N ARG A 105 11.53 -5.21 -4.51
CA ARG A 105 11.00 -6.57 -4.32
C ARG A 105 9.49 -6.63 -4.43
N VAL A 106 8.79 -5.50 -4.24
CA VAL A 106 7.33 -5.40 -4.40
C VAL A 106 6.90 -5.69 -5.84
N LYS A 107 7.83 -5.58 -6.81
CA LYS A 107 7.59 -5.79 -8.24
C LYS A 107 6.86 -7.10 -8.56
N ILE A 108 7.13 -8.18 -7.82
CA ILE A 108 6.48 -9.48 -8.05
C ILE A 108 4.96 -9.46 -7.81
N TYR A 109 4.47 -8.48 -7.06
CA TYR A 109 3.05 -8.29 -6.74
C TYR A 109 2.34 -7.27 -7.64
N LEU A 110 3.06 -6.67 -8.60
CA LEU A 110 2.54 -5.65 -9.51
C LEU A 110 2.08 -6.20 -10.87
N SER A 111 2.29 -7.49 -11.11
CA SER A 111 1.94 -8.18 -12.37
C SER A 111 0.43 -8.24 -12.63
N GLY A 112 -0.39 -8.23 -11.57
CA GLY A 112 -1.85 -8.29 -11.63
C GLY A 112 -2.57 -6.99 -11.27
N SER A 113 -3.84 -7.11 -10.91
CA SER A 113 -4.63 -6.01 -10.36
C SER A 113 -4.21 -5.75 -8.91
N TYR A 114 -3.79 -4.51 -8.61
CA TYR A 114 -3.39 -4.11 -7.27
C TYR A 114 -4.00 -2.76 -6.87
N ALA A 115 -4.06 -2.53 -5.55
CA ALA A 115 -4.34 -1.22 -4.97
C ALA A 115 -3.14 -0.75 -4.13
N VAL A 116 -2.95 0.56 -4.03
CA VAL A 116 -2.02 1.18 -3.07
C VAL A 116 -2.83 2.03 -2.09
N LEU A 117 -2.76 1.72 -0.81
CA LEU A 117 -3.45 2.40 0.27
C LEU A 117 -2.46 3.05 1.23
N LYS A 118 -2.94 4.07 1.96
CA LYS A 118 -2.16 4.81 2.95
C LYS A 118 -2.72 4.58 4.35
N TYR A 119 -1.85 4.35 5.32
CA TYR A 119 -2.22 4.38 6.73
C TYR A 119 -1.57 5.58 7.44
N PHE A 120 -2.38 6.62 7.64
CA PHE A 120 -1.90 7.93 8.07
C PHE A 120 -1.12 7.95 9.40
N PRO A 121 -1.53 7.25 10.47
CA PRO A 121 -0.79 7.27 11.73
C PRO A 121 0.68 6.88 11.61
N SER A 122 1.02 5.96 10.71
CA SER A 122 2.41 5.58 10.40
C SER A 122 3.13 6.56 9.47
N ILE A 123 2.38 7.28 8.64
CA ILE A 123 2.94 8.17 7.62
C ILE A 123 3.42 9.50 8.22
N VAL A 124 2.85 9.96 9.34
CA VAL A 124 3.11 11.32 9.88
C VAL A 124 4.59 11.58 10.16
N THR A 125 5.36 10.57 10.58
CA THR A 125 6.79 10.74 10.88
C THR A 125 7.67 10.82 9.64
N ASN A 126 7.20 10.32 8.50
CA ASN A 126 7.97 10.18 7.25
C ASN A 126 7.14 10.57 6.02
N GLN A 127 6.34 11.64 6.12
CA GLN A 127 5.32 11.99 5.11
C GLN A 127 5.89 12.13 3.70
N LYS A 128 7.06 12.78 3.57
CA LYS A 128 7.72 12.99 2.28
C LYS A 128 8.05 11.66 1.60
N ILE A 129 8.71 10.77 2.35
CA ILE A 129 9.14 9.46 1.85
C ILE A 129 7.92 8.63 1.41
N PHE A 130 6.87 8.55 2.24
CA PHE A 130 5.67 7.79 1.89
C PHE A 130 4.89 8.41 0.72
N LYS A 131 4.89 9.74 0.58
CA LYS A 131 4.32 10.41 -0.59
C LYS A 131 5.08 10.00 -1.85
N GLU A 132 6.40 10.07 -1.84
CA GLU A 132 7.25 9.68 -2.97
C GLU A 132 7.01 8.23 -3.39
N GLN A 133 6.96 7.30 -2.42
CA GLN A 133 6.67 5.90 -2.73
C GLN A 133 5.24 5.67 -3.21
N TYR A 134 4.27 6.43 -2.72
CA TYR A 134 2.91 6.35 -3.22
C TYR A 134 2.82 6.76 -4.69
N GLU A 135 3.40 7.90 -5.06
CA GLU A 135 3.41 8.35 -6.45
C GLU A 135 4.21 7.37 -7.34
N PHE A 136 5.32 6.82 -6.83
CA PHE A 136 6.11 5.80 -7.53
C PHE A 136 5.30 4.52 -7.80
N LEU A 137 4.64 3.95 -6.78
CA LEU A 137 3.84 2.74 -6.90
C LEU A 137 2.54 2.93 -7.69
N LEU A 138 2.10 4.18 -7.90
CA LEU A 138 1.01 4.51 -8.81
C LEU A 138 1.47 4.83 -10.23
N GLY A 139 2.78 4.78 -10.51
CA GLY A 139 3.32 5.08 -11.84
C GLY A 139 3.24 6.56 -12.21
N ARG A 140 3.12 7.45 -11.23
CA ARG A 140 3.02 8.91 -11.46
C ARG A 140 4.37 9.61 -11.55
N THR A 141 5.45 8.85 -11.48
CA THR A 141 6.81 9.28 -11.80
C THR A 141 7.35 8.44 -12.95
N THR A 142 8.27 8.96 -13.76
CA THR A 142 8.88 8.21 -14.87
C THR A 142 9.48 6.88 -14.40
N ALA A 143 10.22 6.90 -13.27
CA ALA A 143 10.79 5.70 -12.68
C ALA A 143 9.70 4.72 -12.21
N GLY A 144 8.59 5.20 -11.64
CA GLY A 144 7.46 4.37 -11.23
C GLY A 144 6.75 3.71 -12.41
N ALA A 145 6.50 4.47 -13.48
CA ALA A 145 5.90 3.94 -14.70
C ALA A 145 6.75 2.83 -15.34
N GLN A 146 8.07 3.04 -15.43
CA GLN A 146 9.02 2.01 -15.90
C GLN A 146 9.04 0.79 -14.97
N PHE A 147 9.04 1.02 -13.66
CA PHE A 147 9.04 -0.05 -12.66
C PHE A 147 7.81 -0.96 -12.78
N ILE A 148 6.61 -0.37 -12.86
CA ILE A 148 5.35 -1.11 -13.02
C ILE A 148 5.31 -1.82 -14.37
N SER A 149 5.68 -1.14 -15.45
CA SER A 149 5.61 -1.71 -16.80
C SER A 149 6.55 -2.90 -16.94
N SER A 150 7.77 -2.81 -16.40
CA SER A 150 8.70 -3.94 -16.42
C SER A 150 8.25 -5.14 -15.57
N SER A 151 7.17 -5.03 -14.79
CA SER A 151 6.56 -6.13 -14.03
C SER A 151 5.39 -6.80 -14.75
N ARG A 152 4.89 -6.18 -15.82
CA ARG A 152 3.74 -6.63 -16.58
C ARG A 152 4.22 -7.18 -17.91
N GLU A 153 3.89 -8.43 -18.17
CA GLU A 153 4.27 -9.12 -19.40
C GLU A 153 3.76 -8.39 -20.65
N SER A 154 2.58 -7.78 -20.56
CA SER A 154 1.96 -6.99 -21.63
C SER A 154 2.69 -5.69 -21.99
N PHE A 155 3.71 -5.28 -21.23
CA PHE A 155 4.45 -4.03 -21.46
C PHE A 155 5.91 -4.27 -21.85
N LYS A 156 6.33 -5.52 -22.11
CA LYS A 156 7.71 -5.87 -22.46
C LYS A 156 8.19 -5.24 -23.78
N ASP A 157 7.27 -4.91 -24.69
CA ASP A 157 7.59 -4.42 -26.04
C ASP A 157 7.43 -2.90 -26.22
N ILE A 158 7.18 -2.14 -25.14
CA ILE A 158 7.00 -0.68 -25.22
C ILE A 158 8.37 0.00 -25.25
N ASP A 159 8.65 0.74 -26.33
CA ASP A 159 9.84 1.58 -26.46
C ASP A 159 9.70 2.87 -25.64
N TRP A 160 10.21 2.84 -24.41
CA TRP A 160 10.20 3.98 -23.49
C TRP A 160 11.02 5.19 -23.98
N ARG A 161 11.88 5.04 -24.99
CA ARG A 161 12.64 6.17 -25.56
C ARG A 161 11.75 7.09 -26.38
N GLN A 162 10.66 6.57 -26.94
CA GLN A 162 9.65 7.35 -27.66
C GLN A 162 8.62 7.98 -26.72
N ALA A 163 8.55 7.52 -25.46
CA ALA A 163 7.65 8.05 -24.42
C ALA A 163 8.22 9.26 -23.65
N ASN A 164 9.36 9.82 -24.09
CA ASN A 164 10.01 11.00 -23.51
C ASN A 164 9.46 12.34 -24.02
N GLU A 165 8.50 12.34 -24.95
CA GLU A 165 7.61 13.49 -25.02
C GLU A 165 6.85 13.59 -23.70
N PRO A 166 6.66 14.79 -23.11
CA PRO A 166 5.85 14.93 -21.92
C PRO A 166 4.52 14.27 -22.21
N ILE A 167 4.30 13.11 -21.60
CA ILE A 167 3.08 12.33 -21.74
C ILE A 167 2.00 13.29 -21.27
N SER A 168 1.31 13.92 -22.22
CA SER A 168 0.18 14.79 -21.90
C SER A 168 -0.74 13.96 -21.01
N ALA A 169 -1.49 14.58 -20.11
CA ALA A 169 -2.42 13.84 -19.25
C ALA A 169 -3.31 12.85 -20.05
N ASN A 170 -3.54 13.13 -21.34
CA ASN A 170 -4.27 12.29 -22.29
C ASN A 170 -3.53 11.02 -22.76
N SER A 171 -2.20 10.99 -22.70
CA SER A 171 -1.39 9.85 -23.16
C SER A 171 -1.16 8.80 -22.05
N ILE A 172 -1.31 9.18 -20.77
CA ILE A 172 -1.44 8.21 -19.66
C ILE A 172 -2.76 7.45 -19.80
N LEU A 173 -3.82 8.10 -20.31
CA LEU A 173 -5.12 7.46 -20.56
C LEU A 173 -5.07 6.42 -21.70
N ALA A 174 -4.13 6.54 -22.65
CA ALA A 174 -3.99 5.57 -23.75
C ALA A 174 -3.33 4.24 -23.32
N LEU A 175 -2.53 4.23 -22.24
CA LEU A 175 -2.02 2.99 -21.63
C LEU A 175 -3.08 2.31 -20.74
N THR A 176 -4.31 2.82 -20.76
CA THR A 176 -5.40 2.42 -19.90
C THR A 176 -6.69 2.08 -20.65
N ASP A 177 -6.59 1.54 -21.87
CA ASP A 177 -7.74 0.91 -22.57
C ASP A 177 -8.31 -0.33 -21.86
N ASP A 178 -7.84 -0.63 -20.64
CA ASP A 178 -8.62 -1.33 -19.64
C ASP A 178 -9.85 -0.47 -19.26
N PRO A 179 -11.09 -0.94 -19.50
CA PRO A 179 -12.33 -0.19 -19.28
C PRO A 179 -12.50 0.36 -17.85
N TYR A 180 -11.67 -0.07 -16.89
CA TYR A 180 -11.62 0.45 -15.53
C TYR A 180 -11.13 1.91 -15.42
N TRP A 181 -10.29 2.40 -16.33
CA TRP A 181 -9.70 3.75 -16.21
C TRP A 181 -10.47 4.85 -16.96
N LYS A 182 -11.31 4.49 -17.94
CA LYS A 182 -12.27 5.42 -18.56
C LYS A 182 -13.22 6.04 -17.54
N ALA A 183 -13.62 5.30 -16.52
CA ALA A 183 -14.52 5.79 -15.46
C ALA A 183 -13.88 6.81 -14.50
N LEU A 184 -12.55 6.94 -14.49
CA LEU A 184 -11.82 7.90 -13.64
C LEU A 184 -11.51 9.23 -14.34
N GLY A 185 -11.60 9.27 -15.67
CA GLY A 185 -11.43 10.49 -16.46
C GLY A 185 -12.60 11.48 -16.34
N GLU A 186 -13.78 11.03 -15.92
CA GLU A 186 -14.98 11.87 -15.78
C GLU A 186 -15.13 12.51 -14.37
N LEU A 187 -14.21 12.24 -13.45
CA LEU A 187 -14.26 12.72 -12.05
C LEU A 187 -13.22 13.79 -11.71
N ILE A 188 -12.57 14.36 -12.73
CA ILE A 188 -11.68 15.52 -12.59
C ILE A 188 -12.16 16.63 -13.52
N VAL A 189 -13.24 17.29 -13.11
CA VAL A 189 -13.54 18.70 -13.38
C VAL A 189 -13.80 19.35 -12.03
#